data_AF-A0A3T2K8V2-F1
#
_entry.id   AF-A0A3T2K8V2-F1
#
_cell.length_a   1.000
_cell.length_b   1.000
_cell.length_c   1.000
_cell.angle_alpha   90.00
_cell.angle_beta   90.00
_cell.angle_gamma   90.00
#
_symmetry.space_group_name_H-M   'P 1'
#
loop_
_entity.id
_entity.type
_entity.pdbx_description
1 polymer ?
#
loop_
_entity_poly.entity_id
_entity_poly.type
_entity_poly.pdbx_seq_one_letter_code
_entity_poly.pdbx_strand_id
1 'polypeptide(L)'
;MIKLEIFNKKEKKKELYEREDTSVIELEEYWKLQEKIREYINTSDDPKKTTILEMQLKFIVKLFDDENITIDFLKKNIPSKKLNDTLVSVFREISPEEYEDEDSGDEEAK
;
A
#
# COMPACT_ATOMS: atom_id res chain seq x y z
N MET A 1 10.33 0.48 -9.59
CA MET A 1 9.09 0.56 -10.39
C MET A 1 7.97 0.04 -9.52
N ILE A 2 6.90 0.81 -9.33
CA ILE A 2 5.83 0.42 -8.41
C ILE A 2 4.86 -0.52 -9.12
N LYS A 3 4.49 -1.61 -8.44
CA LYS A 3 3.63 -2.66 -8.98
C LYS A 3 2.42 -2.89 -8.10
N LEU A 4 1.27 -3.06 -8.74
CA LEU A 4 0.01 -3.42 -8.09
C LEU A 4 -0.58 -4.63 -8.80
N GLU A 5 -0.46 -5.80 -8.15
CA GLU A 5 -1.05 -7.05 -8.61
C GLU A 5 -2.47 -7.22 -8.06
N ILE A 6 -3.45 -7.38 -8.95
CA ILE A 6 -4.86 -7.55 -8.60
C ILE A 6 -5.41 -8.79 -9.29
N PHE A 7 -6.21 -9.57 -8.57
CA PHE A 7 -6.99 -10.65 -9.17
C PHE A 7 -8.39 -10.15 -9.52
N ASN A 8 -8.63 -9.80 -10.79
CA ASN A 8 -9.96 -9.39 -11.24
C ASN A 8 -10.91 -10.59 -11.18
N LYS A 9 -11.81 -10.59 -10.20
CA LYS A 9 -12.75 -11.71 -9.98
C LYS A 9 -13.78 -11.84 -11.08
N LYS A 10 -14.16 -10.73 -11.73
CA LYS A 10 -15.13 -10.71 -12.82
C LYS A 10 -14.55 -11.42 -14.04
N GLU A 11 -13.29 -11.12 -14.36
CA GLU A 11 -12.61 -11.68 -15.54
C GLU A 11 -11.81 -12.96 -15.24
N LYS A 12 -11.73 -13.34 -13.95
CA LYS A 12 -10.96 -14.48 -13.43
C LYS A 12 -9.50 -14.47 -13.89
N LYS A 13 -8.90 -13.28 -13.98
CA LYS A 13 -7.52 -13.09 -14.44
C LYS A 13 -6.73 -12.24 -13.47
N LYS A 14 -5.42 -12.41 -13.47
CA LYS A 14 -4.51 -11.48 -12.81
C LYS A 14 -4.31 -10.26 -13.72
N GLU A 15 -4.39 -9.09 -13.12
CA GLU A 15 -4.06 -7.81 -13.72
C GLU A 15 -2.87 -7.23 -12.96
N LEU A 16 -1.94 -6.68 -13.72
CA LEU A 16 -0.75 -6.02 -13.20
C LEU A 16 -0.80 -4.58 -13.67
N TYR A 17 -0.81 -3.66 -12.71
CA TYR A 17 -0.69 -2.23 -12.95
C TYR A 17 0.72 -1.81 -12.54
N GLU A 18 1.44 -1.17 -13.46
CA GLU A 18 2.81 -0.72 -13.24
C GLU A 18 2.89 0.78 -13.50
N ARG A 19 3.72 1.47 -12.73
CA ARG A 19 4.07 2.86 -12.97
C ARG A 19 5.51 3.12 -12.60
N GLU A 20 6.03 4.26 -13.06
CA GLU A 20 7.35 4.75 -12.68
C GLU A 20 7.45 4.99 -11.16
N ASP A 21 8.68 5.12 -10.68
CA ASP A 21 8.99 5.37 -9.28
C ASP A 21 8.30 6.65 -8.77
N THR A 22 8.11 6.72 -7.46
CA THR A 22 7.52 7.90 -6.84
C THR A 22 8.44 9.11 -6.94
N SER A 23 7.86 10.25 -7.22
CA SER A 23 8.49 11.55 -7.03
C SER A 23 8.62 11.90 -5.53
N VAL A 24 9.49 12.86 -5.21
CA VAL A 24 9.64 13.38 -3.83
C VAL A 24 8.31 13.91 -3.27
N ILE A 25 7.47 14.52 -4.11
CA ILE A 25 6.14 15.01 -3.70
C ILE A 25 5.25 13.83 -3.26
N GLU A 26 5.27 12.72 -3.99
CA GLU A 26 4.48 11.53 -3.66
C GLU A 26 5.01 10.82 -2.41
N LEU A 27 6.32 10.84 -2.19
CA LEU A 27 6.94 10.37 -0.94
C LEU A 27 6.48 11.22 0.26
N GLU A 28 6.47 12.55 0.14
CA GLU A 28 5.92 13.41 1.19
C GLU A 28 4.44 13.13 1.47
N GLU A 29 3.65 12.87 0.44
CA GLU A 29 2.24 12.51 0.59
C GLU A 29 2.06 11.17 1.30
N TYR A 30 2.94 10.21 1.03
CA TYR A 30 3.00 8.94 1.76
C TYR A 30 3.30 9.17 3.25
N TRP A 31 4.29 9.98 3.60
CA TRP A 31 4.58 10.30 5.01
C TRP A 31 3.42 11.02 5.70
N LYS A 32 2.77 11.96 5.02
CA LYS A 32 1.55 12.63 5.50
C LYS A 32 0.41 11.63 5.73
N LEU A 33 0.29 10.59 4.91
CA LEU A 33 -0.66 9.49 5.15
C LEU A 33 -0.30 8.71 6.42
N GLN A 34 0.96 8.32 6.60
CA GLN A 34 1.39 7.57 7.79
C GLN A 34 1.20 8.37 9.07
N GLU A 35 1.48 9.67 9.04
CA GLU A 35 1.19 10.59 10.15
C GLU A 35 -0.30 10.63 10.49
N LYS A 36 -1.17 10.81 9.48
CA LYS A 36 -2.63 10.81 9.68
C LYS A 36 -3.16 9.50 10.25
N ILE A 37 -2.62 8.36 9.80
CA ILE A 37 -2.98 7.05 10.34
C ILE A 37 -2.56 6.94 11.81
N ARG A 38 -1.33 7.36 12.16
CA ARG A 38 -0.85 7.38 13.55
C ARG A 38 -1.69 8.30 14.43
N GLU A 39 -2.00 9.50 13.95
CA GLU A 39 -2.87 10.45 14.65
C GLU A 39 -4.26 9.86 14.89
N TYR A 40 -4.88 9.26 13.87
CA TYR A 40 -6.18 8.60 14.02
C TYR A 40 -6.16 7.47 15.05
N ILE A 41 -5.10 6.65 15.06
CA ILE A 41 -4.94 5.57 16.04
C ILE A 41 -4.82 6.13 17.46
N ASN A 42 -4.08 7.23 17.64
CA ASN A 42 -3.78 7.78 18.96
C ASN A 42 -4.89 8.68 19.53
N THR A 43 -5.75 9.25 18.68
CA THR A 43 -6.77 10.23 19.08
C THR A 43 -8.19 9.68 19.07
N SER A 44 -8.45 8.57 18.37
CA SER A 44 -9.77 7.94 18.31
C SER A 44 -10.00 7.01 19.49
N ASP A 45 -11.15 7.11 20.16
CA ASP A 45 -11.53 6.22 21.26
C ASP A 45 -11.63 4.73 20.81
N ASP A 46 -12.03 4.51 19.56
CA ASP A 46 -12.09 3.18 18.91
C ASP A 46 -11.59 3.28 17.45
N PRO A 47 -10.27 3.19 17.20
CA PRO A 47 -9.71 3.31 15.86
C PRO A 47 -10.05 2.08 15.02
N LYS A 48 -10.90 2.27 14.00
CA LYS A 48 -11.37 1.17 13.15
C LYS A 48 -10.36 0.83 12.07
N LYS A 49 -9.98 -0.46 12.01
CA LYS A 49 -9.14 -1.00 10.93
C LYS A 49 -9.69 -0.72 9.54
N THR A 50 -11.02 -0.70 9.37
CA THR A 50 -11.66 -0.37 8.10
C THR A 50 -11.43 1.08 7.66
N THR A 51 -11.32 2.02 8.62
CA THR A 51 -11.01 3.42 8.32
C THR A 51 -9.57 3.56 7.84
N ILE A 52 -8.62 2.91 8.52
CA ILE A 52 -7.21 2.89 8.14
C ILE A 52 -7.05 2.28 6.74
N LEU A 53 -7.73 1.14 6.49
CA LEU A 53 -7.75 0.51 5.17
C LEU A 53 -8.30 1.46 4.10
N GLU A 54 -9.36 2.21 4.39
CA GLU A 54 -9.91 3.20 3.45
C GLU A 54 -8.89 4.27 3.07
N MET A 55 -8.14 4.78 4.06
CA MET A 55 -7.09 5.79 3.85
C MET A 55 -5.97 5.24 2.97
N GLN A 56 -5.52 4.01 3.23
CA GLN A 56 -4.49 3.32 2.45
C GLN A 56 -4.93 3.07 1.00
N LEU A 57 -6.15 2.54 0.80
CA LEU A 57 -6.67 2.29 -0.55
C LEU A 57 -6.90 3.59 -1.34
N LYS A 58 -7.35 4.66 -0.69
CA LYS A 58 -7.46 5.99 -1.30
C LYS A 58 -6.14 6.51 -1.82
N PHE A 59 -5.08 6.33 -1.03
CA PHE A 59 -3.74 6.71 -1.45
C PHE A 59 -3.28 5.90 -2.66
N ILE A 60 -3.47 4.57 -2.66
CA ILE A 60 -3.11 3.73 -3.82
C ILE A 60 -3.86 4.15 -5.09
N VAL A 61 -5.16 4.41 -5.00
CA VAL A 61 -5.95 4.92 -6.14
C VAL A 61 -5.35 6.22 -6.69
N LYS A 62 -5.04 7.17 -5.82
CA LYS A 62 -4.41 8.44 -6.22
C LYS A 62 -3.02 8.22 -6.81
N LEU A 63 -2.24 7.31 -6.23
CA LEU A 63 -0.90 6.99 -6.67
C LEU A 63 -0.90 6.44 -8.10
N PHE A 64 -1.80 5.54 -8.45
CA PHE A 64 -1.83 4.99 -9.81
C PHE A 64 -2.49 5.92 -10.82
N ASP A 65 -3.36 6.84 -10.40
CA ASP A 65 -4.08 7.82 -11.23
C ASP A 65 -4.71 7.22 -12.51
N ASP A 66 -5.12 5.96 -12.43
CA ASP A 66 -5.76 5.21 -13.50
C ASP A 66 -7.27 5.16 -13.26
N GLU A 67 -8.06 5.57 -14.25
CA GLU A 67 -9.52 5.62 -14.17
C GLU A 67 -10.19 4.28 -13.86
N ASN A 68 -9.52 3.17 -14.14
CA ASN A 68 -10.00 1.81 -13.87
C ASN A 68 -9.75 1.39 -12.41
N ILE A 69 -8.83 2.05 -11.71
CA ILE A 69 -8.44 1.71 -10.35
C ILE A 69 -9.21 2.61 -9.38
N THR A 70 -10.32 2.10 -8.86
CA THR A 70 -11.13 2.78 -7.83
C THR A 70 -11.06 2.03 -6.50
N ILE A 71 -11.43 2.69 -5.39
CA ILE A 71 -11.48 2.05 -4.06
C ILE A 71 -12.37 0.80 -4.10
N ASP A 72 -13.54 0.92 -4.73
CA ASP A 72 -14.49 -0.18 -4.88
C ASP A 72 -13.92 -1.31 -5.72
N PHE A 73 -13.20 -1.00 -6.79
CA PHE A 73 -12.50 -1.98 -7.60
C PHE A 73 -11.47 -2.74 -6.77
N LEU A 74 -10.62 -2.04 -6.01
CA LEU A 74 -9.61 -2.64 -5.14
C LEU A 74 -10.25 -3.55 -4.08
N LYS A 75 -11.27 -3.06 -3.35
CA LYS A 75 -11.97 -3.84 -2.31
C LYS A 75 -12.63 -5.11 -2.86
N LYS A 76 -13.18 -5.05 -4.08
CA LYS A 76 -13.85 -6.19 -4.71
C LYS A 76 -12.85 -7.24 -5.19
N ASN A 77 -11.71 -6.81 -5.73
CA ASN A 77 -10.81 -7.68 -6.48
C ASN A 77 -9.58 -8.14 -5.70
N ILE A 78 -9.11 -7.39 -4.69
CA ILE A 78 -8.05 -7.87 -3.82
C ILE A 78 -8.62 -8.98 -2.92
N PRO A 79 -8.09 -10.22 -2.98
CA PRO A 79 -8.48 -11.28 -2.04
C PRO A 79 -8.10 -10.86 -0.62
N SER A 80 -8.98 -11.08 0.37
CA SER A 80 -8.71 -10.69 1.76
C SER A 80 -7.41 -11.28 2.31
N LYS A 81 -7.06 -12.51 1.91
CA LYS A 81 -5.79 -13.18 2.26
C LYS A 81 -4.55 -12.52 1.66
N LYS A 82 -4.71 -11.70 0.62
CA LYS A 82 -3.64 -11.01 -0.11
C LYS A 82 -3.62 -9.51 0.12
N LEU A 83 -4.56 -8.99 0.91
CA LEU A 83 -4.68 -7.56 1.15
C LEU A 83 -3.40 -6.97 1.73
N ASN A 84 -2.88 -7.57 2.81
CA ASN A 84 -1.66 -7.07 3.44
C ASN A 84 -0.46 -7.12 2.49
N ASP A 85 -0.22 -8.27 1.85
CA ASP A 85 0.85 -8.44 0.86
C ASP A 85 0.77 -7.37 -0.25
N THR A 86 -0.43 -7.07 -0.74
CA THR A 86 -0.65 -6.07 -1.79
C THR A 86 -0.32 -4.66 -1.31
N LEU A 87 -0.79 -4.28 -0.11
CA LEU A 87 -0.51 -2.96 0.46
C LEU A 87 0.99 -2.78 0.72
N VAL A 88 1.63 -3.76 1.36
CA VAL A 88 3.07 -3.73 1.68
C VAL A 88 3.89 -3.67 0.40
N SER A 89 3.55 -4.48 -0.61
CA SER A 89 4.27 -4.46 -1.89
C SER A 89 4.23 -3.09 -2.57
N VAL A 90 3.11 -2.35 -2.47
CA VAL A 90 3.05 -1.00 -3.03
C VAL A 90 3.85 -0.03 -2.17
N PHE A 91 3.64 -0.02 -0.85
CA PHE A 91 4.26 0.96 0.05
C PHE A 91 5.77 0.78 0.20
N ARG A 92 6.29 -0.44 0.14
CA ARG A 92 7.73 -0.70 0.12
C ARG A 92 8.41 -0.06 -1.07
N GLU A 93 7.79 -0.07 -2.24
CA GLU A 93 8.39 0.55 -3.44
C GLU A 93 8.37 2.09 -3.38
N ILE A 94 7.57 2.68 -2.47
CA ILE A 94 7.53 4.13 -2.24
C ILE A 94 8.62 4.55 -1.25
N SER A 95 8.76 3.82 -0.15
CA SER A 95 9.71 4.11 0.91
C SER A 95 10.44 2.85 1.33
N PRO A 96 11.38 2.33 0.51
CA PRO A 96 12.07 1.07 0.79
C PRO A 96 12.71 1.03 2.17
N GLU A 97 13.32 2.15 2.59
CA GLU A 97 14.00 2.30 3.89
C GLU A 97 13.08 2.08 5.11
N GLU A 98 11.76 2.32 4.99
CA GLU A 98 10.80 2.03 6.08
C GLU A 98 10.45 0.54 6.19
N TYR A 99 10.82 -0.26 5.19
CA TYR A 99 10.47 -1.67 5.04
C TYR A 99 11.70 -2.56 4.81
N GLU A 100 12.91 -2.00 4.82
CA GLU A 100 14.14 -2.76 5.00
C GLU A 100 14.13 -3.24 6.44
N ASP A 101 13.84 -4.53 6.63
CA ASP A 101 14.14 -5.20 7.90
C ASP A 101 15.64 -5.02 8.17
N GLU A 102 16.01 -4.68 9.42
CA GLU A 102 17.40 -4.68 9.91
C GLU A 102 17.97 -6.13 9.93
N ASP A 103 17.91 -6.87 8.83
CA ASP A 103 18.42 -8.23 8.72
C ASP A 103 19.52 -8.32 7.66
N SER A 104 20.60 -7.59 7.94
CA SER A 104 21.89 -7.76 7.28
C SER A 104 23.01 -7.56 8.30
N GLY A 105 22.99 -8.35 9.37
CA GLY A 105 24.00 -8.26 10.44
C GLY A 105 24.02 -9.44 11.39
N ASP A 106 24.28 -10.67 10.90
CA ASP A 106 25.23 -11.63 11.49
C ASP A 106 25.06 -13.03 10.86
N GLU A 107 25.59 -13.22 9.65
CA GLU A 107 26.11 -14.52 9.21
C GLU A 107 27.63 -14.41 9.05
N GLU A 108 28.39 -14.17 10.13
CA GLU A 108 29.79 -14.60 10.22
C GLU A 108 30.32 -14.53 11.65
N ALA A 109 29.90 -15.48 12.49
CA ALA A 109 30.63 -15.84 13.70
C ALA A 109 31.07 -17.31 13.62
N LYS A 110 32.26 -17.48 13.03
CA LYS A 110 33.32 -18.49 13.26
C LYS A 110 32.95 -19.88 13.79
#